data_AF-A0A9D2I1X7-F1
#
_entry.id   AF-A0A9D2I1X7-F1
#
_cell.length_a   1.000
_cell.length_b   1.000
_cell.length_c   1.000
_cell.angle_alpha   90.00
_cell.angle_beta   90.00
_cell.angle_gamma   90.00
#
_symmetry.space_group_name_H-M   'P 1'
#
loop_
_entity.id
_entity.type
_entity.pdbx_description
1 polymer ?
#
loop_
_entity_poly.entity_id
_entity_poly.type
_entity_poly.pdbx_seq_one_letter_code
_entity_poly.pdbx_strand_id
1 'polypeptide(L)'
;MQLKSLSKLVLSLGAVGVLAACDPASTGGDDATSDNGASEATTGTINVVSREDGSGTRGAFTEITGVLEDDVDNTYVEAVIQNGTEGVISTVSQDVNAIGYISLGSLNDNVKGIAIDGVEPTSETVQNNSFPIARNFNIAWGGDLEAVAQDFVDFIMSAEGQELVLEEGYVEAVVDAPAYEGDGSQTGTIAVVGSTSVTPLMEVLSEEYRALNPEVQIDITSNG
;
A
#
# COMPACT_ATOMS: atom_id res chain seq x y z
N MET A 1 -21.69 5.57 26.15
CA MET A 1 -21.78 6.90 25.51
C MET A 1 -22.28 6.65 24.10
N GLN A 2 -23.49 7.10 23.74
CA GLN A 2 -24.04 6.85 22.40
C GLN A 2 -23.34 7.76 21.39
N LEU A 3 -22.51 7.18 20.49
CA LEU A 3 -21.94 7.89 19.35
C LEU A 3 -23.07 8.31 18.41
N LYS A 4 -23.50 9.57 18.51
CA LYS A 4 -24.39 10.18 17.53
C LYS A 4 -23.54 10.78 16.42
N SER A 5 -23.84 10.39 15.18
CA SER A 5 -23.46 11.05 13.93
C SER A 5 -21.94 11.21 13.71
N LEU A 6 -21.25 10.08 13.51
CA LEU A 6 -19.93 10.08 12.86
C LEU A 6 -20.16 10.27 11.36
N SER A 7 -19.97 11.48 10.85
CA SER A 7 -19.85 11.72 9.40
C SER A 7 -18.53 11.11 8.94
N LYS A 8 -18.55 9.81 8.61
CA LYS A 8 -17.38 9.05 8.15
C LYS A 8 -17.17 9.36 6.67
N LEU A 9 -16.15 10.12 6.33
CA LEU A 9 -15.49 9.92 5.04
C LEU A 9 -14.42 8.85 5.27
N VAL A 10 -14.55 7.71 4.60
CA VAL A 10 -13.58 6.63 4.61
C VAL A 10 -12.73 6.85 3.37
N LEU A 11 -11.53 7.39 3.56
CA LEU A 11 -10.55 7.53 2.49
C LEU A 11 -9.80 6.20 2.36
N SER A 12 -9.81 5.54 1.21
CA SER A 12 -9.13 4.26 1.01
C SER A 12 -7.88 4.41 0.15
N LEU A 13 -6.75 4.74 0.77
CA LEU A 13 -5.45 4.61 0.09
C LEU A 13 -4.96 3.17 0.26
N GLY A 14 -4.75 2.44 -0.83
CA GLY A 14 -4.46 1.01 -0.76
C GLY A 14 -2.97 0.73 -0.52
N ALA A 15 -2.61 0.09 0.60
CA ALA A 15 -1.38 -0.69 0.67
C ALA A 15 -1.71 -2.14 0.33
N VAL A 16 -1.10 -2.65 -0.74
CA VAL A 16 -1.48 -3.93 -1.36
C VAL A 16 -0.33 -4.90 -1.18
N GLY A 17 -0.59 -6.05 -0.59
CA GLY A 17 0.37 -7.14 -0.51
C GLY A 17 0.24 -7.99 -1.76
N VAL A 18 1.23 -7.98 -2.63
CA VAL A 18 1.25 -8.81 -3.83
C VAL A 18 2.13 -10.02 -3.58
N LEU A 19 1.60 -11.22 -3.85
CA LEU A 19 2.42 -12.41 -3.96
C LEU A 19 3.32 -12.28 -5.19
N ALA A 20 4.63 -12.33 -4.97
CA ALA A 20 5.64 -12.26 -5.99
C ALA A 20 6.27 -13.65 -6.19
N ALA A 21 6.36 -14.09 -7.43
CA ALA A 21 7.12 -15.28 -7.83
C ALA A 21 8.20 -14.90 -8.86
N CYS A 22 9.17 -15.79 -9.07
CA CYS A 22 10.16 -15.60 -10.12
C CYS A 22 9.48 -15.62 -11.51
N ASP A 23 9.90 -14.71 -12.41
CA ASP A 23 9.54 -14.80 -13.83
C ASP A 23 10.66 -15.52 -14.61
N PRO A 24 10.44 -16.75 -15.11
CA PRO A 24 11.46 -17.45 -15.89
C PRO A 24 11.69 -16.87 -17.30
N ALA A 25 10.89 -15.88 -17.76
CA ALA A 25 10.86 -15.46 -19.16
C ALA A 25 11.67 -14.20 -19.52
N SER A 26 12.44 -13.58 -18.63
CA SER A 26 13.17 -12.34 -18.93
C SER A 26 14.50 -12.52 -19.72
N THR A 27 14.45 -13.27 -20.83
CA THR A 27 15.45 -13.14 -21.91
C THR A 27 14.78 -12.54 -23.15
N GLY A 28 15.17 -11.31 -23.48
CA GLY A 28 14.48 -10.47 -24.47
C GLY A 28 14.32 -11.08 -25.86
N GLY A 29 13.17 -10.77 -26.46
CA GLY A 29 12.84 -11.00 -27.86
C GLY A 29 11.35 -10.80 -28.10
N ASP A 30 11.00 -9.73 -28.82
CA ASP A 30 9.65 -9.48 -29.34
C ASP A 30 9.12 -10.70 -30.10
N ASP A 31 7.95 -11.22 -29.71
CA ASP A 31 6.91 -11.54 -30.70
C ASP A 31 5.55 -11.75 -30.02
N ALA A 32 4.54 -11.04 -30.55
CA ALA A 32 3.17 -11.10 -30.10
C ALA A 32 2.55 -12.45 -30.50
N THR A 33 2.28 -13.33 -29.53
CA THR A 33 1.29 -14.39 -29.69
C THR A 33 0.54 -14.60 -28.36
N SER A 34 -0.77 -14.41 -28.41
CA SER A 34 -1.69 -14.78 -27.33
C SER A 34 -1.69 -16.31 -27.23
N ASP A 35 -1.09 -16.85 -26.17
CA ASP A 35 -1.20 -18.25 -25.82
C ASP A 35 -1.62 -18.38 -24.36
N ASN A 36 -2.75 -19.05 -24.13
CA ASN A 36 -3.22 -19.49 -22.82
C ASN A 36 -2.37 -20.70 -22.39
N GLY A 37 -1.07 -20.49 -22.24
CA GLY A 37 -0.13 -21.49 -21.80
C GLY A 37 -0.28 -21.73 -20.31
N ALA A 38 -0.92 -22.83 -19.93
CA ALA A 38 -0.77 -23.41 -18.60
C ALA A 38 0.74 -23.62 -18.36
N SER A 39 1.32 -22.73 -17.55
CA SER A 39 2.72 -22.78 -17.11
C SER A 39 3.03 -24.20 -16.67
N GLU A 40 4.04 -24.83 -17.28
CA GLU A 40 4.53 -26.13 -16.83
C GLU A 40 4.78 -26.04 -15.32
N ALA A 41 4.08 -26.86 -14.54
CA ALA A 41 4.24 -26.89 -13.10
C ALA A 41 5.64 -27.42 -12.79
N THR A 42 6.56 -26.53 -12.42
CA THR A 42 7.85 -26.90 -11.85
C THR A 42 7.59 -27.76 -10.62
N THR A 43 7.97 -29.04 -10.65
CA THR A 43 7.72 -30.00 -9.57
C THR A 43 8.69 -29.85 -8.38
N GLY A 44 9.02 -28.61 -8.00
CA GLY A 44 9.96 -28.27 -6.93
C GLY A 44 9.29 -27.99 -5.58
N THR A 45 10.05 -28.09 -4.49
CA THR A 45 9.62 -27.59 -3.17
C THR A 45 9.49 -26.08 -3.23
N ILE A 46 8.38 -25.53 -2.73
CA ILE A 46 8.16 -24.08 -2.65
C ILE A 46 9.04 -23.50 -1.54
N ASN A 47 9.86 -22.50 -1.89
CA ASN A 47 10.69 -21.77 -0.94
C ASN A 47 9.95 -20.50 -0.50
N VAL A 48 9.37 -20.53 0.70
CA VAL A 48 8.63 -19.38 1.23
C VAL A 48 9.62 -18.30 1.69
N VAL A 49 9.44 -17.08 1.20
CA VAL A 49 10.18 -15.89 1.62
C VAL A 49 9.24 -15.00 2.44
N SER A 50 9.59 -14.77 3.69
CA SER A 50 8.82 -13.94 4.62
C SER A 50 9.60 -12.67 4.99
N ARG A 51 8.88 -11.68 5.52
CA ARG A 51 9.43 -10.41 6.00
C ARG A 51 9.79 -10.48 7.49
N GLU A 52 10.69 -9.59 7.89
CA GLU A 52 11.13 -9.45 9.27
C GLU A 52 9.99 -9.20 10.28
N ASP A 53 10.17 -9.61 11.53
CA ASP A 53 9.26 -9.26 12.62
C ASP A 53 9.16 -7.74 12.76
N GLY A 54 7.94 -7.23 12.96
CA GLY A 54 7.65 -5.79 12.98
C GLY A 54 7.43 -5.16 11.59
N SER A 55 7.58 -5.92 10.51
CA SER A 55 7.20 -5.46 9.17
C SER A 55 5.68 -5.22 9.07
N GLY A 56 5.28 -4.00 8.72
CA GLY A 56 3.88 -3.67 8.45
C GLY A 56 3.30 -4.49 7.27
N THR A 57 4.12 -4.82 6.26
CA THR A 57 3.71 -5.69 5.15
C THR A 57 3.44 -7.11 5.62
N ARG A 58 4.26 -7.66 6.54
CA ARG A 58 4.01 -8.97 7.15
C ARG A 58 2.72 -8.97 7.94
N GLY A 59 2.55 -8.01 8.84
CA GLY A 59 1.34 -7.91 9.66
C GLY A 59 0.08 -7.84 8.81
N ALA A 60 0.07 -6.97 7.79
CA ALA A 60 -1.05 -6.89 6.86
C ALA A 60 -1.28 -8.20 6.10
N PHE A 61 -0.22 -8.80 5.55
CA PHE A 61 -0.34 -10.03 4.77
C PHE A 61 -0.87 -11.18 5.63
N THR A 62 -0.31 -11.41 6.81
CA THR A 62 -0.72 -12.52 7.68
C THR A 62 -2.12 -12.32 8.25
N GLU A 63 -2.51 -11.08 8.57
CA GLU A 63 -3.88 -10.76 8.98
C GLU A 63 -4.90 -11.00 7.86
N ILE A 64 -4.65 -10.46 6.66
CA ILE A 64 -5.60 -10.56 5.53
C ILE A 64 -5.75 -12.02 5.05
N THR A 65 -4.65 -12.78 5.03
CA THR A 65 -4.66 -14.17 4.57
C THR A 65 -5.12 -15.16 5.64
N GLY A 66 -5.30 -14.73 6.89
CA GLY A 66 -5.63 -15.60 8.01
C GLY A 66 -4.47 -16.46 8.51
N VAL A 67 -3.22 -16.16 8.14
CA VAL A 67 -2.04 -16.81 8.71
C VAL A 67 -1.83 -16.37 10.17
N LEU A 68 -2.21 -15.14 10.50
CA LEU A 68 -2.32 -14.66 11.87
C LEU A 68 -3.66 -15.12 12.44
N GLU A 69 -3.62 -16.05 13.40
CA GLU A 69 -4.82 -16.56 14.11
C GLU A 69 -4.62 -16.42 15.62
N ASP A 70 -5.60 -15.88 16.33
CA ASP A 70 -5.57 -15.70 17.80
C ASP A 70 -4.27 -15.04 18.32
N ASP A 71 -3.82 -13.97 17.65
CA ASP A 71 -2.56 -13.24 17.91
C ASP A 71 -1.28 -14.09 17.75
N VAL A 72 -1.38 -15.27 17.11
CA VAL A 72 -0.26 -16.15 16.78
C VAL A 72 0.00 -16.09 15.27
N ASP A 73 1.17 -15.59 14.89
CA ASP A 73 1.62 -15.61 13.50
C ASP A 73 2.08 -17.02 13.13
N ASN A 74 1.27 -17.73 12.33
CA ASN A 74 1.56 -19.10 11.86
C ASN A 74 2.35 -19.13 10.54
N THR A 75 3.16 -18.10 10.25
CA THR A 75 4.08 -18.10 9.11
C THR A 75 4.91 -19.39 9.09
N TYR A 76 5.09 -19.97 7.91
CA TYR A 76 5.85 -21.22 7.73
C TYR A 76 7.22 -21.15 8.40
N VAL A 77 7.48 -22.08 9.32
CA VAL A 77 8.63 -22.01 10.24
C VAL A 77 10.00 -22.06 9.56
N GLU A 78 10.10 -22.60 8.34
CA GLU A 78 11.34 -22.66 7.57
C GLU A 78 11.42 -21.55 6.51
N ALA A 79 10.53 -20.55 6.56
CA ALA A 79 10.57 -19.44 5.62
C ALA A 79 11.91 -18.68 5.72
N VAL A 80 12.44 -18.30 4.57
CA VAL A 80 13.61 -17.41 4.49
C VAL A 80 13.16 -16.01 4.87
N ILE A 81 13.73 -15.47 5.96
CA ILE A 81 13.41 -14.13 6.43
C ILE A 81 14.27 -13.10 5.71
N GLN A 82 13.63 -12.15 5.03
CA GLN A 82 14.28 -11.01 4.39
C GLN A 82 13.91 -9.70 5.08
N ASN A 83 14.87 -8.77 5.12
CA ASN A 83 14.68 -7.44 5.67
C ASN A 83 14.31 -6.47 4.55
N GLY A 84 13.10 -5.92 4.60
CA GLY A 84 12.62 -4.95 3.62
C GLY A 84 12.22 -5.57 2.26
N THR A 85 11.62 -4.73 1.42
CA THR A 85 11.06 -5.14 0.13
C THR A 85 12.13 -5.62 -0.86
N GLU A 86 13.25 -4.91 -0.97
CA GLU A 86 14.34 -5.29 -1.88
C GLU A 86 14.97 -6.66 -1.57
N GLY A 87 15.04 -7.02 -0.28
CA GLY A 87 15.52 -8.35 0.12
C GLY A 87 14.61 -9.47 -0.40
N VAL A 88 13.30 -9.26 -0.36
CA VAL A 88 12.31 -10.20 -0.90
C VAL A 88 12.43 -10.28 -2.43
N ILE A 89 12.45 -9.15 -3.13
CA ILE A 89 12.58 -9.09 -4.60
C ILE A 89 13.85 -9.80 -5.05
N SER A 90 14.99 -9.48 -4.42
CA SER A 90 16.29 -10.10 -4.72
C SER A 90 16.28 -11.61 -4.51
N THR A 91 15.64 -12.10 -3.45
CA THR A 91 15.57 -13.54 -3.18
C THR A 91 14.67 -14.26 -4.19
N VAL A 92 13.47 -13.73 -4.43
CA VAL A 92 12.48 -14.34 -5.32
C VAL A 92 12.97 -14.36 -6.77
N SER A 93 13.58 -13.27 -7.25
CA SER A 93 14.13 -13.18 -8.60
C SER A 93 15.29 -14.16 -8.89
N GLN A 94 15.96 -14.67 -7.85
CA GLN A 94 17.08 -15.60 -7.97
C GLN A 94 16.67 -17.08 -7.81
N ASP A 95 15.43 -17.35 -7.41
CA ASP A 95 14.95 -18.70 -7.13
C ASP A 95 13.58 -18.95 -7.77
N VAL A 96 13.58 -19.78 -8.82
CA VAL A 96 12.38 -20.15 -9.59
C VAL A 96 11.30 -20.85 -8.76
N ASN A 97 11.63 -21.39 -7.58
CA ASN A 97 10.67 -22.02 -6.68
C ASN A 97 10.29 -21.12 -5.49
N ALA A 98 10.81 -19.89 -5.43
CA ALA A 98 10.51 -18.98 -4.34
C ALA A 98 9.20 -18.22 -4.55
N ILE A 99 8.50 -18.01 -3.43
CA ILE A 99 7.34 -17.13 -3.36
C ILE A 99 7.50 -16.20 -2.16
N GLY A 100 7.24 -14.92 -2.36
CA GLY A 100 7.26 -13.91 -1.30
C GLY A 100 6.10 -12.93 -1.44
N TYR A 101 6.06 -11.93 -0.58
CA TYR A 101 5.06 -10.86 -0.67
C TYR A 101 5.70 -9.48 -0.50
N ILE A 102 5.27 -8.52 -1.33
CA ILE A 102 5.78 -7.15 -1.38
C ILE A 102 4.62 -6.15 -1.54
N SER A 103 4.88 -4.86 -1.33
CA SER A 103 3.91 -3.82 -1.68
C SER A 103 3.71 -3.74 -3.20
N LEU A 104 2.49 -3.53 -3.68
CA LEU A 104 2.19 -3.42 -5.13
C LEU A 104 3.05 -2.38 -5.84
N GLY A 105 3.25 -1.19 -5.26
CA GLY A 105 4.10 -0.16 -5.88
C GLY A 105 5.57 -0.54 -6.03
N SER A 106 6.01 -1.64 -5.39
CA SER A 106 7.37 -2.18 -5.55
C SER A 106 7.46 -3.30 -6.59
N LEU A 107 6.33 -3.72 -7.17
CA LEU A 107 6.30 -4.72 -8.23
C LEU A 107 7.05 -4.17 -9.46
N ASN A 108 7.93 -4.97 -10.03
CA ASN A 108 8.78 -4.59 -11.16
C ASN A 108 9.13 -5.83 -12.00
N ASP A 109 9.80 -5.62 -13.14
CA ASP A 109 10.09 -6.66 -14.13
C ASP A 109 11.00 -7.81 -13.63
N ASN A 110 11.57 -7.73 -12.43
CA ASN A 110 12.39 -8.80 -11.87
C ASN A 110 11.56 -9.91 -11.19
N VAL A 111 10.29 -9.63 -10.87
CA VAL A 111 9.39 -10.57 -10.20
C VAL A 111 7.97 -10.44 -10.77
N LYS A 112 7.24 -11.54 -10.79
CA LYS A 112 5.88 -11.59 -11.31
C LYS A 112 4.86 -11.52 -10.17
N GLY A 113 3.91 -10.59 -10.28
CA GLY A 113 2.73 -10.56 -9.42
C GLY A 113 1.80 -11.74 -9.71
N ILE A 114 1.29 -12.39 -8.68
CA ILE A 114 0.42 -13.57 -8.80
C ILE A 114 -1.04 -13.16 -8.63
N ALA A 115 -1.86 -13.57 -9.60
CA ALA A 115 -3.31 -13.46 -9.50
C ALA A 115 -3.86 -14.30 -8.35
N ILE A 116 -4.82 -13.74 -7.61
CA ILE A 116 -5.51 -14.43 -6.52
C ILE A 116 -6.98 -14.50 -6.90
N ASP A 117 -7.55 -15.71 -6.87
CA ASP A 117 -8.91 -15.98 -7.34
C ASP A 117 -9.19 -15.48 -8.77
N GLY A 118 -8.14 -15.47 -9.61
CA GLY A 118 -8.21 -15.02 -11.00
C GLY A 118 -8.17 -13.50 -11.18
N VAL A 119 -7.90 -12.73 -10.13
CA VAL A 119 -7.75 -11.27 -10.17
C VAL A 119 -6.26 -10.92 -10.09
N GLU A 120 -5.76 -10.21 -11.12
CA GLU A 120 -4.38 -9.74 -11.17
C GLU A 120 -4.15 -8.59 -10.17
N PRO A 121 -2.95 -8.46 -9.58
CA PRO A 121 -2.61 -7.37 -8.66
C PRO A 121 -2.29 -6.09 -9.43
N THR A 122 -3.29 -5.25 -9.70
CA THR A 122 -3.13 -3.96 -10.39
C THR A 122 -3.75 -2.81 -9.61
N SER A 123 -3.33 -1.57 -9.87
CA SER A 123 -3.95 -0.38 -9.25
C SER A 123 -5.46 -0.34 -9.49
N GLU A 124 -5.93 -0.71 -10.70
CA GLU A 124 -7.35 -0.78 -11.04
C GLU A 124 -8.11 -1.80 -10.18
N THR A 125 -7.59 -3.02 -10.05
CA THR A 125 -8.24 -4.10 -9.28
C THR A 125 -8.25 -3.84 -7.78
N VAL A 126 -7.27 -3.09 -7.28
CA VAL A 126 -7.23 -2.64 -5.89
C VAL A 126 -8.26 -1.56 -5.67
N GLN A 127 -8.29 -0.56 -6.53
CA GLN A 127 -9.20 0.57 -6.43
C GLN A 127 -10.67 0.16 -6.53
N ASN A 128 -10.99 -0.82 -7.37
CA ASN A 128 -12.34 -1.36 -7.48
C ASN A 128 -12.66 -2.45 -6.42
N ASN A 129 -11.75 -2.70 -5.47
CA ASN A 129 -11.85 -3.68 -4.38
C ASN A 129 -12.01 -5.15 -4.84
N SER A 130 -11.59 -5.48 -6.07
CA SER A 130 -11.64 -6.87 -6.56
C SER A 130 -10.40 -7.69 -6.17
N PHE A 131 -9.23 -7.05 -5.99
CA PHE A 131 -8.04 -7.75 -5.54
C PHE A 131 -8.09 -8.03 -4.02
N PRO A 132 -7.98 -9.29 -3.57
CA PRO A 132 -8.31 -9.67 -2.20
C PRO A 132 -7.27 -9.29 -1.14
N ILE A 133 -6.01 -9.07 -1.54
CA ILE A 133 -4.93 -8.71 -0.61
C ILE A 133 -4.60 -7.23 -0.72
N ALA A 134 -5.52 -6.41 -0.23
CA ALA A 134 -5.37 -4.96 -0.11
C ALA A 134 -5.86 -4.48 1.25
N ARG A 135 -5.22 -3.45 1.80
CA ARG A 135 -5.71 -2.73 2.99
C ARG A 135 -5.82 -1.24 2.71
N ASN A 136 -6.86 -0.64 3.26
CA ASN A 136 -7.15 0.77 3.12
C ASN A 136 -6.48 1.58 4.24
N PHE A 137 -5.80 2.66 3.87
CA PHE A 137 -5.25 3.68 4.74
C PHE A 137 -6.28 4.78 4.86
N ASN A 138 -6.93 4.80 6.03
CA ASN A 138 -8.04 5.68 6.29
C ASN A 138 -7.62 6.87 7.15
N ILE A 139 -8.07 8.05 6.73
CA ILE A 139 -8.08 9.26 7.57
C ILE A 139 -9.49 9.38 8.14
N ALA A 140 -9.60 9.65 9.44
CA ALA A 140 -10.88 9.77 10.12
C ALA A 140 -10.87 10.97 11.08
N TRP A 141 -12.00 11.67 11.16
CA TRP A 141 -12.23 12.77 12.10
C TRP A 141 -13.64 12.72 12.67
N GLY A 142 -13.89 13.54 13.70
CA GLY A 142 -15.19 13.64 14.36
C GLY A 142 -15.79 15.03 14.22
N GLY A 143 -17.06 15.11 13.79
CA GLY A 143 -17.75 16.38 13.58
C GLY A 143 -17.25 17.11 12.33
N ASP A 144 -17.40 18.42 12.33
CA ASP A 144 -16.89 19.29 11.27
C ASP A 144 -15.41 19.59 11.52
N LEU A 145 -14.62 19.61 10.45
CA LEU A 145 -13.22 20.04 10.52
C LEU A 145 -13.13 21.57 10.61
N GLU A 146 -12.10 22.04 11.30
CA GLU A 146 -11.67 23.42 11.16
C GLU A 146 -11.19 23.68 9.73
N ALA A 147 -11.27 24.93 9.27
CA ALA A 147 -10.96 25.29 7.88
C ALA A 147 -9.57 24.79 7.44
N VAL A 148 -8.54 24.97 8.27
CA VAL A 148 -7.17 24.51 7.98
C VAL A 148 -7.06 22.99 7.87
N ALA A 149 -7.85 22.24 8.64
CA ALA A 149 -7.85 20.78 8.59
C ALA A 149 -8.66 20.26 7.40
N GLN A 150 -9.76 20.93 7.04
CA GLN A 150 -10.51 20.62 5.83
C GLN A 150 -9.66 20.89 4.58
N ASP A 151 -8.96 22.02 4.54
CA ASP A 151 -8.07 22.39 3.43
C ASP A 151 -6.93 21.38 3.25
N PHE A 152 -6.37 20.86 4.36
CA PHE A 152 -5.41 19.77 4.29
C PHE A 152 -6.00 18.46 3.76
N VAL A 153 -7.24 18.12 4.14
CA VAL A 153 -7.95 16.98 3.55
C VAL A 153 -8.19 17.21 2.05
N ASP A 154 -8.58 18.42 1.65
CA ASP A 154 -8.81 18.77 0.26
C ASP A 154 -7.50 18.68 -0.56
N PHE A 155 -6.36 19.09 0.01
CA PHE A 155 -5.04 18.86 -0.57
C PHE A 155 -4.74 17.37 -0.74
N ILE A 156 -4.94 16.55 0.30
CA ILE A 156 -4.72 15.09 0.19
C ILE A 156 -5.58 14.49 -0.93
N MET A 157 -6.79 14.99 -1.12
CA MET A 157 -7.76 14.51 -2.13
C MET A 157 -7.57 15.13 -3.52
N SER A 158 -6.63 16.06 -3.68
CA SER A 158 -6.36 16.74 -4.95
C SER A 158 -5.46 15.92 -5.88
N ALA A 159 -5.31 16.37 -7.12
CA ALA A 159 -4.36 15.80 -8.08
C ALA A 159 -2.93 15.77 -7.51
N GLU A 160 -2.50 16.85 -6.86
CA GLU A 160 -1.18 16.98 -6.25
C GLU A 160 -1.00 16.01 -5.09
N GLY A 161 -2.03 15.87 -4.24
CA GLY A 161 -2.03 14.91 -3.13
C GLY A 161 -2.00 13.46 -3.63
N GLN A 162 -2.81 13.13 -4.64
CA GLN A 162 -2.86 11.78 -5.20
C GLN A 162 -1.61 11.42 -6.00
N GLU A 163 -0.92 12.37 -6.63
CA GLU A 163 0.38 12.12 -7.27
C GLU A 163 1.41 11.66 -6.23
N LEU A 164 1.50 12.33 -5.06
CA LEU A 164 2.40 11.91 -3.98
C LEU A 164 2.08 10.50 -3.47
N VAL A 165 0.79 10.13 -3.45
CA VAL A 165 0.36 8.76 -3.08
C VAL A 165 0.93 7.73 -4.05
N LEU A 166 0.91 8.02 -5.35
CA LEU A 166 1.46 7.14 -6.39
C LEU A 166 2.99 7.10 -6.33
N GLU A 167 3.66 8.25 -6.14
CA GLU A 167 5.12 8.33 -6.02
C GLU A 167 5.66 7.52 -4.84
N GLU A 168 4.92 7.50 -3.72
CA GLU A 168 5.24 6.69 -2.54
C GLU A 168 4.84 5.19 -2.69
N GLY A 169 4.34 4.79 -3.86
CA GLY A 169 4.05 3.40 -4.21
C GLY A 169 2.73 2.85 -3.64
N TYR A 170 1.78 3.72 -3.32
CA TYR A 170 0.42 3.37 -2.92
C TYR A 170 -0.56 3.45 -4.09
N VAL A 171 -1.77 2.93 -3.89
CA VAL A 171 -2.86 3.10 -4.85
C VAL A 171 -3.68 4.34 -4.50
N GLU A 172 -3.83 5.22 -5.48
CA GLU A 172 -4.67 6.43 -5.36
C GLU A 172 -6.11 6.10 -5.00
N ALA A 173 -6.70 6.94 -4.16
CA ALA A 173 -8.09 6.84 -3.76
C ALA A 173 -9.06 7.58 -4.70
N VAL A 174 -8.56 8.58 -5.43
CA VAL A 174 -9.37 9.40 -6.36
C VAL A 174 -8.68 9.47 -7.71
N VAL A 175 -9.23 8.78 -8.70
CA VAL A 175 -8.82 8.92 -10.10
C VAL A 175 -9.30 10.27 -10.64
N ASP A 176 -8.47 10.91 -11.46
CA ASP A 176 -8.79 12.20 -12.10
C ASP A 176 -9.19 13.27 -11.07
N ALA A 177 -8.50 13.28 -9.91
CA ALA A 177 -8.72 14.26 -8.86
C ALA A 177 -8.58 15.70 -9.40
N PRO A 178 -9.39 16.65 -8.91
CA PRO A 178 -9.22 18.05 -9.29
C PRO A 178 -7.91 18.60 -8.72
N ALA A 179 -7.35 19.62 -9.37
CA ALA A 179 -6.22 20.35 -8.82
C ALA A 179 -6.57 20.97 -7.46
N TYR A 180 -5.56 21.10 -6.61
CA TYR A 180 -5.68 21.77 -5.33
C TYR A 180 -5.86 23.28 -5.52
N GLU A 181 -6.92 23.84 -4.95
CA GLU A 181 -7.31 25.25 -5.12
C GLU A 181 -6.92 26.14 -3.92
N GLY A 182 -6.01 25.70 -3.06
CA GLY A 182 -5.54 26.47 -1.92
C GLY A 182 -4.77 27.73 -2.33
N ASP A 183 -4.97 28.82 -1.60
CA ASP A 183 -4.35 30.13 -1.88
C ASP A 183 -3.12 30.42 -1.00
N GLY A 184 -2.67 29.45 -0.21
CA GLY A 184 -1.53 29.59 0.71
C GLY A 184 -1.82 30.42 1.96
N SER A 185 -3.08 30.78 2.21
CA SER A 185 -3.47 31.65 3.33
C SER A 185 -3.82 30.92 4.62
N GLN A 186 -3.80 29.58 4.63
CA GLN A 186 -4.15 28.82 5.82
C GLN A 186 -3.15 29.03 6.94
N THR A 187 -3.67 29.05 8.17
CA THR A 187 -2.88 29.19 9.40
C THR A 187 -3.46 28.29 10.49
N GLY A 188 -2.63 27.86 11.44
CA GLY A 188 -3.08 27.09 12.61
C GLY A 188 -2.32 25.80 12.81
N THR A 189 -2.88 24.91 13.63
CA THR A 189 -2.26 23.64 13.99
C THR A 189 -3.21 22.49 13.70
N ILE A 190 -2.73 21.49 12.96
CA ILE A 190 -3.42 20.22 12.71
C ILE A 190 -2.70 19.14 13.52
N ALA A 191 -3.46 18.35 14.28
CA ALA A 191 -2.93 17.17 14.97
C ALA A 191 -3.40 15.90 14.25
N VAL A 192 -2.46 15.11 13.75
CA VAL A 192 -2.73 13.82 13.11
C VAL A 192 -2.23 12.72 14.03
N VAL A 193 -3.11 11.79 14.40
CA VAL A 193 -2.78 10.70 15.33
C VAL A 193 -3.24 9.38 14.74
N GLY A 194 -2.38 8.36 14.70
CA GLY A 194 -2.81 7.03 14.27
C GLY A 194 -1.71 6.04 13.97
N SER A 195 -2.00 5.17 12.99
CA SER A 195 -1.21 3.99 12.68
C SER A 195 0.20 4.32 12.20
N THR A 196 1.15 3.53 12.69
CA THR A 196 2.53 3.46 12.20
C THR A 196 2.62 3.17 10.70
N SER A 197 1.66 2.43 10.14
CA SER A 197 1.63 2.11 8.71
C SER A 197 1.31 3.31 7.81
N VAL A 198 0.58 4.31 8.33
CA VAL A 198 0.13 5.50 7.57
C VAL A 198 1.08 6.69 7.77
N THR A 199 1.89 6.64 8.84
CA THR A 199 2.79 7.74 9.23
C THR A 199 3.73 8.20 8.10
N PRO A 200 4.43 7.30 7.37
CA PRO A 200 5.39 7.74 6.33
C PRO A 200 4.71 8.58 5.24
N LEU A 201 3.58 8.11 4.72
CA LEU A 201 2.84 8.84 3.69
C LEU A 201 2.28 10.16 4.23
N MET A 202 1.80 10.17 5.47
CA MET A 202 1.29 11.39 6.10
C MET A 202 2.39 12.44 6.30
N GLU A 203 3.64 12.03 6.56
CA GLU A 203 4.79 12.93 6.66
C GLU A 203 5.07 13.61 5.32
N VAL A 204 5.08 12.86 4.21
CA VAL A 204 5.27 13.39 2.84
C VAL A 204 4.16 14.37 2.47
N LEU A 205 2.89 13.98 2.66
CA LEU A 205 1.73 14.85 2.40
C LEU A 205 1.77 16.13 3.25
N SER A 206 2.18 16.01 4.52
CA SER A 206 2.30 17.14 5.44
C SER A 206 3.42 18.10 5.02
N GLU A 207 4.57 17.59 4.57
CA GLU A 207 5.69 18.41 4.10
C GLU A 207 5.29 19.24 2.89
N GLU A 208 4.70 18.63 1.87
CA GLU A 208 4.28 19.31 0.65
C GLU A 208 3.16 20.33 0.90
N TYR A 209 2.16 19.96 1.71
CA TYR A 209 1.12 20.92 2.09
C TYR A 209 1.67 22.13 2.83
N ARG A 210 2.65 21.94 3.73
CA ARG A 210 3.29 23.04 4.47
C ARG A 210 4.20 23.89 3.59
N ALA A 211 4.73 23.36 2.50
CA ALA A 211 5.43 24.16 1.50
C ALA A 211 4.49 25.17 0.82
N LEU A 212 3.21 24.77 0.63
CA LEU A 212 2.16 25.64 0.09
C LEU A 212 1.55 26.57 1.15
N ASN A 213 1.45 26.11 2.40
CA ASN A 213 0.87 26.83 3.54
C ASN A 213 1.88 26.96 4.69
N PRO A 214 2.85 27.89 4.62
CA PRO A 214 4.01 27.94 5.53
C PRO A 214 3.67 28.31 6.98
N GLU A 215 2.51 28.92 7.23
CA GLU A 215 2.03 29.26 8.58
C GLU A 215 1.23 28.13 9.26
N VAL A 216 1.09 26.98 8.59
CA VAL A 216 0.46 25.79 9.17
C VAL A 216 1.51 24.91 9.87
N GLN A 217 1.17 24.49 11.08
CA GLN A 217 1.87 23.44 11.81
C GLN A 217 1.06 22.14 11.74
N ILE A 218 1.73 21.02 11.45
CA ILE A 218 1.13 19.69 11.47
C ILE A 218 1.94 18.82 12.42
N ASP A 219 1.30 18.35 13.48
CA ASP A 219 1.89 17.48 14.49
C ASP A 219 1.41 16.04 14.24
N ILE A 220 2.32 15.16 13.83
CA ILE A 220 2.03 13.74 13.56
C ILE A 220 2.46 12.90 14.77
N THR A 221 1.53 12.12 15.31
CA THR A 221 1.78 11.18 16.42
C THR A 221 1.41 9.77 16.01
N SER A 222 2.37 8.86 16.07
CA SER A 222 2.15 7.44 15.81
C SER A 222 1.94 6.67 17.12
N ASN A 223 0.81 5.99 17.30
CA ASN A 223 0.46 5.30 18.55
C ASN A 223 0.26 3.78 18.42
N GLY A 224 0.68 3.19 17.30
CA GLY A 224 0.53 1.76 16.97
C GLY A 224 -0.36 1.59 15.76
#